data_AF-A0A524NWI0-F1
#
_entry.id   AF-A0A524NWI0-F1
#
_cell.length_a   1.000
_cell.length_b   1.000
_cell.length_c   1.000
_cell.angle_alpha   90.00
_cell.angle_beta   90.00
_cell.angle_gamma   90.00
#
_symmetry.space_group_name_H-M   'P 1'
#
loop_
_entity.id
_entity.type
_entity.pdbx_description
1 polymer ?
#
loop_
_entity_poly.entity_id
_entity_poly.type
_entity_poly.pdbx_seq_one_letter_code
_entity_poly.pdbx_strand_id
1 'polypeptide(L)'
;MRSIILLAGIILYGLLFPACKNPMPPVEPAAPVTVFEPDSVPASDLYGIRGDLYQVEEGKVKRNQTLADLLLPHGVSMQEIYRISLLPDSLIDERKIKPDMRYYFYTPDSLADSSQAAPSLFVYEKDPLSFVVISIGADSIFARNGEKAVETRLQFASGTIESSLWESMLASEVNPMLAIELSEIFAWSIDFFGIQQGDQYKVVYEESYVDSVSLGIQKIIGAWIFHNQTDFWGIPFVQDGTRSFFDEQGNSLRKAFLKAPLRFSRISSGFSSSRMHPVLKIRRPHHGVDYAAAA
;
A
#
# COMPACT_ATOMS: atom_id res chain seq x y z
N MET A 1 -11.95 87.05 -16.81
CA MET A 1 -10.73 86.55 -17.47
C MET A 1 -11.03 85.13 -17.96
N ARG A 2 -10.95 84.90 -19.27
CA ARG A 2 -11.42 83.69 -19.97
C ARG A 2 -10.24 82.78 -20.29
N SER A 3 -10.39 81.49 -20.00
CA SER A 3 -9.44 80.42 -20.31
C SER A 3 -9.38 80.14 -21.81
N ILE A 4 -8.17 79.97 -22.35
CA ILE A 4 -7.91 79.58 -23.74
C ILE A 4 -7.22 78.21 -23.72
N ILE A 5 -7.81 77.30 -24.50
CA ILE A 5 -7.38 75.93 -24.79
C ILE A 5 -6.20 75.98 -25.78
N LEU A 6 -5.14 75.19 -25.54
CA LEU A 6 -4.07 74.98 -26.52
C LEU A 6 -3.88 73.48 -26.77
N LEU A 7 -4.27 73.07 -27.98
CA LEU A 7 -3.90 71.81 -28.61
C LEU A 7 -2.40 71.83 -28.92
N ALA A 8 -1.68 70.75 -28.60
CA ALA A 8 -0.35 70.47 -29.16
C ALA A 8 -0.38 69.09 -29.82
N GLY A 9 -0.30 69.07 -31.15
CA GLY A 9 -0.20 67.87 -31.96
C GLY A 9 1.18 67.23 -31.86
N ILE A 10 1.21 65.90 -31.77
CA ILE A 10 2.45 65.12 -31.79
C ILE A 10 2.74 64.73 -33.25
N ILE A 11 3.87 65.22 -33.75
CA ILE A 11 4.41 64.96 -35.08
C ILE A 11 5.08 63.59 -35.10
N LEU A 12 4.62 62.74 -36.01
CA LEU A 12 5.15 61.42 -36.33
C LEU A 12 6.46 61.56 -37.13
N TYR A 13 7.60 61.16 -36.55
CA TYR A 13 8.87 60.99 -37.28
C TYR A 13 9.10 59.50 -37.55
N GLY A 14 9.02 59.10 -38.82
CA GLY A 14 9.35 57.76 -39.29
C GLY A 14 10.85 57.56 -39.42
N LEU A 15 11.38 56.53 -38.74
CA LEU A 15 12.73 56.01 -38.94
C LEU A 15 12.66 54.83 -39.92
N LEU A 16 13.08 55.06 -41.16
CA LEU A 16 13.37 54.01 -42.14
C LEU A 16 14.66 53.28 -41.75
N PHE A 17 14.58 51.99 -41.43
CA PHE A 17 15.74 51.11 -41.42
C PHE A 17 15.97 50.56 -42.84
N PRO A 18 17.18 50.66 -43.42
CA PRO A 18 17.49 50.01 -44.68
C PRO A 18 17.58 48.49 -44.47
N ALA A 19 16.72 47.75 -45.16
CA ALA A 19 16.76 46.29 -45.19
C ALA A 19 18.02 45.82 -45.96
N CYS A 20 19.00 45.29 -45.25
CA CYS A 20 20.10 44.54 -45.87
C CYS A 20 19.56 43.20 -46.41
N LYS A 21 19.35 43.11 -47.72
CA LYS A 21 19.14 41.84 -48.43
C LYS A 21 20.47 41.11 -48.57
N ASN A 22 20.82 40.29 -47.60
CA ASN A 22 21.77 39.20 -47.83
C ASN A 22 20.96 37.95 -48.17
N PRO A 23 21.11 37.33 -49.36
CA PRO A 23 20.46 36.07 -49.66
C PRO A 23 21.06 34.98 -48.77
N MET A 24 20.21 34.26 -48.03
CA MET A 24 20.62 33.07 -47.29
C MET A 24 21.16 32.02 -48.27
N PRO A 25 22.27 31.34 -47.95
CA PRO A 25 22.73 30.21 -48.74
C PRO A 25 21.68 29.09 -48.71
N PRO A 26 21.63 28.23 -49.76
CA PRO A 26 20.67 27.12 -49.81
C PRO A 26 20.84 26.21 -48.60
N VAL A 27 19.76 25.96 -47.87
CA VAL A 27 19.74 24.96 -46.80
C VAL A 27 19.84 23.59 -47.47
N GLU A 28 20.99 22.94 -47.36
CA GLU A 28 21.15 21.54 -47.73
C GLU A 28 20.12 20.70 -46.94
N PRO A 29 19.40 19.76 -47.58
CA PRO A 29 18.49 18.89 -46.85
C PRO A 29 19.31 18.09 -45.84
N ALA A 30 19.03 18.30 -44.55
CA ALA A 30 19.65 17.54 -43.47
C ALA A 30 19.48 16.04 -43.76
N ALA A 31 20.58 15.30 -43.71
CA ALA A 31 20.56 13.85 -43.82
C ALA A 31 19.51 13.28 -42.84
N PRO A 32 18.78 12.21 -43.21
CA PRO A 32 17.79 11.62 -42.32
C PRO A 32 18.47 11.27 -41.01
N VAL A 33 18.07 11.97 -39.95
CA VAL A 33 18.46 11.62 -38.59
C VAL A 33 17.78 10.29 -38.33
N THR A 34 18.55 9.20 -38.34
CA THR A 34 18.11 7.93 -37.77
C THR A 34 17.76 8.21 -36.32
N VAL A 35 16.45 8.31 -36.06
CA VAL A 35 15.90 8.29 -34.72
C VAL A 35 16.21 6.89 -34.21
N PHE A 36 17.24 6.78 -33.37
CA PHE A 36 17.40 5.61 -32.53
C PHE A 36 16.17 5.61 -31.62
N GLU A 37 15.17 4.77 -31.93
CA GLU A 37 14.21 4.36 -30.92
C GLU A 37 15.03 3.81 -29.76
N PRO A 38 14.95 4.40 -28.55
CA PRO A 38 15.68 3.85 -27.42
C PRO A 38 15.20 2.41 -27.26
N ASP A 39 16.14 1.46 -27.37
CA ASP A 39 15.91 0.05 -27.14
C ASP A 39 14.99 -0.10 -25.93
N SER A 40 13.82 -0.71 -26.15
CA SER A 40 12.81 -0.93 -25.12
C SER A 40 13.49 -1.45 -23.87
N VAL A 41 13.40 -0.69 -22.76
CA VAL A 41 13.94 -1.14 -21.46
C VAL A 41 13.37 -2.53 -21.23
N PRO A 42 14.23 -3.54 -21.13
CA PRO A 42 13.76 -4.91 -21.09
C PRO A 42 12.93 -5.13 -19.83
N ALA A 43 11.79 -5.81 -19.98
CA ALA A 43 10.85 -6.04 -18.90
C ALA A 43 11.52 -6.77 -17.73
N SER A 44 11.77 -6.05 -16.64
CA SER A 44 12.17 -6.64 -15.36
C SER A 44 10.95 -7.19 -14.63
N ASP A 45 11.13 -8.25 -13.86
CA ASP A 45 10.11 -8.82 -12.98
C ASP A 45 9.83 -7.93 -11.75
N LEU A 46 8.97 -8.43 -10.85
CA LEU A 46 8.55 -7.77 -9.61
C LEU A 46 9.72 -7.40 -8.68
N TYR A 47 10.89 -8.00 -8.87
CA TYR A 47 12.09 -7.77 -8.05
C TYR A 47 13.13 -6.90 -8.76
N GLY A 48 12.83 -6.42 -9.96
CA GLY A 48 13.75 -5.65 -10.79
C GLY A 48 14.82 -6.53 -11.45
N ILE A 49 14.54 -7.82 -11.66
CA ILE A 49 15.44 -8.80 -12.28
C ILE A 49 14.96 -9.08 -13.71
N ARG A 50 15.91 -9.24 -14.64
CA ARG A 50 15.64 -9.71 -16.00
C ARG A 50 15.27 -11.18 -16.00
N GLY A 51 14.02 -11.50 -15.68
CA GLY A 51 13.56 -12.87 -15.50
C GLY A 51 13.71 -13.76 -16.75
N ASP A 52 13.76 -13.16 -17.94
CA ASP A 52 13.96 -13.86 -19.22
C ASP A 52 15.37 -14.43 -19.43
N LEU A 53 16.31 -14.15 -18.52
CA LEU A 53 17.67 -14.70 -18.54
C LEU A 53 17.86 -15.87 -17.56
N TYR A 54 16.81 -16.25 -16.84
CA TYR A 54 16.87 -17.20 -15.74
C TYR A 54 15.72 -18.20 -15.78
N GLN A 55 16.04 -19.43 -15.40
CA GLN A 55 15.05 -20.37 -14.92
C GLN A 55 14.73 -20.03 -13.47
N VAL A 56 13.45 -19.70 -13.22
CA VAL A 56 12.97 -19.30 -11.90
C VAL A 56 12.29 -20.46 -11.19
N GLU A 57 12.76 -20.78 -9.99
CA GLU A 57 12.11 -21.73 -9.09
C GLU A 57 11.50 -20.98 -7.90
N GLU A 58 10.20 -21.14 -7.68
CA GLU A 58 9.48 -20.58 -6.53
C GLU A 58 9.32 -21.62 -5.42
N GLY A 59 9.48 -21.17 -4.17
CA GLY A 59 9.18 -21.98 -3.00
C GLY A 59 8.58 -21.18 -1.85
N LYS A 60 8.16 -21.89 -0.80
CA LYS A 60 7.70 -21.31 0.46
C LYS A 60 8.48 -21.90 1.62
N VAL A 61 8.86 -21.04 2.56
CA VAL A 61 9.56 -21.45 3.78
C VAL A 61 8.64 -22.34 4.62
N LYS A 62 9.08 -23.55 4.91
CA LYS A 62 8.38 -24.47 5.80
C LYS A 62 8.69 -24.16 7.26
N ARG A 63 7.85 -24.67 8.15
CA ARG A 63 8.05 -24.52 9.60
C ARG A 63 9.44 -25.04 10.01
N ASN A 64 10.17 -24.23 10.78
CA ASN A 64 11.51 -24.50 11.32
C ASN A 64 12.62 -24.68 10.27
N GLN A 65 12.42 -24.25 9.01
CA GLN A 65 13.52 -24.21 8.04
C GLN A 65 14.44 -23.01 8.30
N THR A 66 15.74 -23.26 8.21
CA THR A 66 16.81 -22.25 8.26
C THR A 66 17.25 -21.84 6.87
N LEU A 67 18.06 -20.78 6.76
CA LEU A 67 18.66 -20.36 5.50
C LEU A 67 19.47 -21.50 4.85
N ALA A 68 20.22 -22.28 5.63
CA ALA A 68 20.96 -23.43 5.14
C ALA A 68 20.04 -24.52 4.58
N ASP A 69 18.91 -24.79 5.24
CA ASP A 69 17.92 -25.79 4.77
C ASP A 69 17.28 -25.38 3.43
N LEU A 70 17.21 -24.07 3.15
CA LEU A 70 16.69 -23.54 1.89
C LEU A 70 17.74 -23.56 0.78
N LEU A 71 18.99 -23.18 1.07
CA LEU A 71 20.01 -22.95 0.05
C LEU A 71 20.79 -24.22 -0.35
N LEU A 72 21.10 -25.10 0.61
CA LEU A 72 21.90 -26.32 0.36
C LEU A 72 21.31 -27.26 -0.71
N PRO A 73 19.99 -27.55 -0.70
CA PRO A 73 19.41 -28.46 -1.69
C PRO A 73 19.53 -27.97 -3.14
N HIS A 74 19.72 -26.66 -3.33
CA HIS A 74 19.85 -26.02 -4.64
C HIS A 74 21.32 -25.78 -5.04
N GLY A 75 22.26 -26.45 -4.37
CA GLY A 75 23.69 -26.45 -4.75
C GLY A 75 24.50 -25.27 -4.21
N VAL A 76 23.92 -24.42 -3.36
CA VAL A 76 24.67 -23.35 -2.70
C VAL A 76 25.55 -23.94 -1.60
N SER A 77 26.85 -23.67 -1.64
CA SER A 77 27.83 -24.23 -0.73
C SER A 77 27.73 -23.64 0.69
N MET A 78 28.23 -24.38 1.68
CA MET A 78 28.32 -23.88 3.06
C MET A 78 29.19 -22.62 3.17
N GLN A 79 30.21 -22.46 2.32
CA GLN A 79 31.02 -21.23 2.30
C GLN A 79 30.20 -20.01 1.84
N GLU A 80 29.37 -20.18 0.81
CA GLU A 80 28.48 -19.13 0.32
C GLU A 80 27.41 -18.79 1.36
N ILE A 81 26.77 -19.79 1.96
CA ILE A 81 25.78 -19.60 3.02
C ILE A 81 26.38 -18.85 4.20
N TYR A 82 27.60 -19.21 4.63
CA TYR A 82 28.30 -18.49 5.68
C TYR A 82 28.54 -17.02 5.29
N ARG A 83 28.96 -16.75 4.05
CA ARG A 83 29.12 -15.36 3.58
C ARG A 83 27.79 -14.60 3.53
N ILE A 84 26.67 -15.25 3.21
CA ILE A 84 25.34 -14.64 3.30
C ILE A 84 24.99 -14.32 4.76
N SER A 85 25.33 -15.20 5.71
CA SER A 85 25.09 -14.98 7.15
C SER A 85 25.86 -13.79 7.74
N LEU A 86 26.92 -13.34 7.05
CA LEU A 86 27.70 -12.16 7.41
C LEU A 86 27.09 -10.85 6.88
N LEU A 87 26.05 -10.93 6.05
CA LEU A 87 25.33 -9.74 5.62
C LEU A 87 24.66 -9.06 6.81
N PRO A 88 24.48 -7.72 6.77
CA PRO A 88 23.79 -7.01 7.84
C PRO A 88 22.36 -7.51 8.07
N ASP A 89 21.93 -7.55 9.35
CA ASP A 89 20.55 -7.89 9.76
C ASP A 89 19.48 -7.03 9.05
N SER A 90 19.83 -5.83 8.58
CA SER A 90 18.94 -4.95 7.80
C SER A 90 18.62 -5.50 6.40
N LEU A 91 19.51 -6.32 5.83
CA LEU A 91 19.30 -7.02 4.56
C LEU A 91 18.64 -8.37 4.80
N ILE A 92 19.18 -9.18 5.70
CA ILE A 92 18.60 -10.47 6.05
C ILE A 92 18.92 -10.80 7.50
N ASP A 93 17.89 -10.98 8.31
CA ASP A 93 18.02 -11.51 9.67
C ASP A 93 17.49 -12.93 9.64
N GLU A 94 18.39 -13.91 9.65
CA GLU A 94 18.04 -15.33 9.53
C GLU A 94 17.06 -15.79 10.61
N ARG A 95 17.10 -15.17 11.80
CA ARG A 95 16.20 -15.46 12.92
C ARG A 95 14.77 -14.99 12.66
N LYS A 96 14.58 -14.09 11.71
CA LYS A 96 13.29 -13.54 11.29
C LYS A 96 12.80 -14.15 9.97
N ILE A 97 13.42 -15.22 9.49
CA ILE A 97 12.85 -16.01 8.40
C ILE A 97 11.56 -16.66 8.92
N LYS A 98 10.44 -16.34 8.27
CA LYS A 98 9.10 -16.75 8.72
C LYS A 98 8.57 -17.89 7.85
N PRO A 99 7.86 -18.86 8.44
CA PRO A 99 7.09 -19.84 7.67
C PRO A 99 6.09 -19.17 6.71
N ASP A 100 5.78 -19.86 5.62
CA ASP A 100 4.87 -19.47 4.53
C ASP A 100 5.29 -18.24 3.70
N MET A 101 6.41 -17.60 4.02
CA MET A 101 7.01 -16.58 3.17
C MET A 101 7.57 -17.21 1.89
N ARG A 102 7.41 -16.50 0.78
CA ARG A 102 7.89 -16.95 -0.53
C ARG A 102 9.36 -16.64 -0.72
N TYR A 103 10.03 -17.49 -1.47
CA TYR A 103 11.38 -17.27 -1.96
C TYR A 103 11.49 -17.74 -3.40
N TYR A 104 12.51 -17.23 -4.09
CA TYR A 104 12.74 -17.50 -5.49
C TYR A 104 14.23 -17.73 -5.73
N PHE A 105 14.53 -18.74 -6.53
CA PHE A 105 15.87 -19.00 -7.06
C PHE A 105 15.91 -18.65 -8.53
N TYR A 106 16.94 -17.91 -8.92
CA TYR A 106 17.21 -17.55 -10.31
C TYR A 106 18.48 -18.26 -10.75
N THR A 107 18.32 -19.26 -11.59
CA THR A 107 19.44 -20.01 -12.19
C THR A 107 19.63 -19.53 -13.61
N PRO A 108 20.82 -19.04 -14.01
CA PRO A 108 21.04 -18.57 -15.37
C PRO A 108 20.70 -19.65 -16.40
N ASP A 109 19.97 -19.30 -17.46
CA ASP A 109 19.54 -20.26 -18.50
C ASP A 109 20.72 -20.99 -19.15
N SER A 110 21.87 -20.32 -19.25
CA SER A 110 23.11 -20.91 -19.79
C SER A 110 23.65 -22.08 -18.96
N LEU A 111 23.20 -22.23 -17.71
CA LEU A 111 23.66 -23.25 -16.76
C LEU A 111 22.55 -24.24 -16.38
N ALA A 112 21.30 -24.01 -16.77
CA ALA A 112 20.13 -24.78 -16.36
C ALA A 112 20.22 -26.29 -16.66
N ASP A 113 20.80 -26.66 -17.80
CA ASP A 113 20.94 -28.07 -18.23
C ASP A 113 22.23 -28.76 -17.71
N SER A 114 23.02 -28.06 -16.88
CA SER A 114 24.27 -28.60 -16.35
C SER A 114 24.06 -29.32 -15.02
N SER A 115 24.82 -30.39 -14.79
CA SER A 115 24.94 -31.04 -13.47
C SER A 115 25.45 -30.12 -12.33
N GLN A 116 25.88 -28.90 -12.66
CA GLN A 116 26.34 -27.86 -11.74
C GLN A 116 25.38 -26.66 -11.70
N ALA A 117 24.12 -26.81 -12.14
CA ALA A 117 23.12 -25.76 -12.07
C ALA A 117 22.94 -25.31 -10.60
N ALA A 118 23.40 -24.09 -10.31
CA ALA A 118 23.24 -23.44 -9.02
C ALA A 118 22.69 -22.03 -9.26
N PRO A 119 21.82 -21.52 -8.35
CA PRO A 119 21.23 -20.21 -8.51
C PRO A 119 22.29 -19.12 -8.33
N SER A 120 22.26 -18.11 -9.20
CA SER A 120 23.09 -16.92 -9.04
C SER A 120 22.38 -15.82 -8.25
N LEU A 121 21.04 -15.88 -8.14
CA LEU A 121 20.27 -14.99 -7.28
C LEU A 121 19.30 -15.78 -6.40
N PHE A 122 19.16 -15.32 -5.17
CA PHE A 122 18.14 -15.76 -4.22
C PHE A 122 17.33 -14.54 -3.79
N VAL A 123 16.02 -14.63 -3.91
CA VAL A 123 15.08 -13.59 -3.46
C VAL A 123 14.25 -14.16 -2.32
N TYR A 124 14.14 -13.39 -1.24
CA TYR A 124 13.29 -13.74 -0.10
C TYR A 124 12.33 -12.59 0.22
N GLU A 125 11.02 -12.89 0.25
CA GLU A 125 9.97 -11.96 0.67
C GLU A 125 9.89 -11.93 2.20
N LYS A 126 10.19 -10.78 2.81
CA LYS A 126 10.19 -10.63 4.28
C LYS A 126 8.79 -10.43 4.85
N ASP A 127 7.94 -9.83 4.03
CA ASP A 127 6.53 -9.53 4.22
C ASP A 127 5.89 -9.27 2.83
N PRO A 128 4.58 -8.97 2.74
CA PRO A 128 3.93 -8.75 1.44
C PRO A 128 4.52 -7.60 0.60
N LEU A 129 5.17 -6.61 1.21
CA LEU A 129 5.71 -5.42 0.56
C LEU A 129 7.22 -5.54 0.30
N SER A 130 7.98 -5.97 1.31
CA SER A 130 9.44 -5.89 1.30
C SER A 130 10.12 -7.22 1.01
N PHE A 131 11.22 -7.17 0.25
CA PHE A 131 12.03 -8.32 -0.11
C PHE A 131 13.53 -8.01 -0.07
N VAL A 132 14.35 -9.05 -0.10
CA VAL A 132 15.80 -8.94 -0.31
C VAL A 132 16.19 -9.77 -1.52
N VAL A 133 17.06 -9.21 -2.37
CA VAL A 133 17.72 -9.91 -3.48
C VAL A 133 19.17 -10.12 -3.09
N ILE A 134 19.61 -11.37 -3.08
CA ILE A 134 20.97 -11.78 -2.75
C ILE A 134 21.60 -12.37 -4.01
N SER A 135 22.69 -11.76 -4.48
CA SER A 135 23.54 -12.31 -5.53
C SER A 135 24.51 -13.31 -4.90
N ILE A 136 24.47 -14.54 -5.39
CA ILE A 136 25.30 -15.66 -4.97
C ILE A 136 26.37 -15.85 -6.04
N GLY A 137 27.63 -15.71 -5.65
CA GLY A 137 28.77 -15.91 -6.53
C GLY A 137 29.99 -16.41 -5.76
N ALA A 138 30.84 -17.18 -6.44
CA ALA A 138 32.02 -17.80 -5.83
C ALA A 138 32.98 -16.77 -5.20
N ASP A 139 33.10 -15.59 -5.81
CA ASP A 139 34.06 -14.56 -5.38
C ASP A 139 33.42 -13.46 -4.50
N SER A 140 32.15 -13.14 -4.70
CA SER A 140 31.49 -12.04 -3.99
C SER A 140 30.00 -12.29 -3.81
N ILE A 141 29.49 -11.78 -2.68
CA ILE A 141 28.07 -11.79 -2.35
C ILE A 141 27.61 -10.35 -2.18
N PHE A 142 26.56 -9.98 -2.89
CA PHE A 142 25.93 -8.67 -2.80
C PHE A 142 24.46 -8.87 -2.46
N ALA A 143 23.89 -7.94 -1.70
CA ALA A 143 22.48 -7.98 -1.40
C ALA A 143 21.87 -6.58 -1.39
N ARG A 144 20.60 -6.49 -1.77
CA ARG A 144 19.82 -5.26 -1.73
C ARG A 144 18.42 -5.53 -1.25
N ASN A 145 17.86 -4.58 -0.50
CA ASN A 145 16.44 -4.56 -0.22
C ASN A 145 15.67 -4.02 -1.44
N GLY A 146 14.42 -4.42 -1.55
CA GLY A 146 13.47 -3.85 -2.48
C GLY A 146 12.07 -3.84 -1.86
N GLU A 147 11.21 -3.01 -2.45
CA GLU A 147 9.79 -2.95 -2.13
C GLU A 147 9.01 -3.15 -3.42
N LYS A 148 7.94 -3.93 -3.34
CA LYS A 148 7.01 -4.10 -4.45
C LYS A 148 6.21 -2.82 -4.66
N ALA A 149 5.72 -2.63 -5.88
CA ALA A 149 4.84 -1.51 -6.19
C ALA A 149 3.53 -1.64 -5.40
N VAL A 150 3.17 -0.57 -4.68
CA VAL A 150 1.89 -0.48 -3.96
C VAL A 150 0.85 0.15 -4.88
N GLU A 151 -0.29 -0.51 -4.99
CA GLU A 151 -1.46 0.00 -5.70
C GLU A 151 -2.49 0.48 -4.69
N THR A 152 -2.89 1.75 -4.77
CA THR A 152 -4.02 2.27 -3.99
C THR A 152 -5.30 2.08 -4.78
N ARG A 153 -6.26 1.34 -4.23
CA ARG A 153 -7.56 1.08 -4.86
C ARG A 153 -8.68 1.79 -4.11
N LEU A 154 -9.61 2.38 -4.86
CA LEU A 154 -10.85 2.92 -4.31
C LEU A 154 -11.86 1.79 -4.13
N GLN A 155 -12.27 1.55 -2.89
CA GLN A 155 -13.15 0.49 -2.46
C GLN A 155 -14.47 1.04 -1.90
N PHE A 156 -15.49 0.21 -1.95
CA PHE A 156 -16.84 0.51 -1.47
C PHE A 156 -17.31 -0.65 -0.60
N ALA A 157 -17.82 -0.35 0.60
CA ALA A 157 -18.46 -1.34 1.44
C ALA A 157 -19.82 -0.82 1.93
N SER A 158 -20.80 -1.70 1.97
CA SER A 158 -22.12 -1.41 2.53
C SER A 158 -22.74 -2.68 3.08
N GLY A 159 -23.53 -2.56 4.14
CA GLY A 159 -24.17 -3.72 4.74
C GLY A 159 -25.21 -3.35 5.78
N THR A 160 -25.95 -4.37 6.20
CA THR A 160 -26.85 -4.32 7.36
C THR A 160 -26.20 -5.13 8.48
N ILE A 161 -26.14 -4.52 9.66
CA ILE A 161 -25.49 -5.09 10.83
C ILE A 161 -26.45 -6.06 11.49
N GLU A 162 -26.04 -7.32 11.60
CA GLU A 162 -26.82 -8.33 12.34
C GLU A 162 -26.35 -8.49 13.79
N SER A 163 -25.03 -8.45 14.01
CA SER A 163 -24.42 -8.66 15.32
C SER A 163 -23.43 -7.55 15.68
N SER A 164 -22.50 -7.23 14.79
CA SER A 164 -21.55 -6.14 14.95
C SER A 164 -21.01 -5.67 13.61
N LEU A 165 -20.45 -4.45 13.60
CA LEU A 165 -19.83 -3.90 12.39
C LEU A 165 -18.69 -4.80 11.89
N TRP A 166 -17.86 -5.33 12.80
CA TRP A 166 -16.75 -6.21 12.45
C TRP A 166 -17.20 -7.50 11.75
N GLU A 167 -18.18 -8.19 12.33
CA GLU A 167 -18.74 -9.41 11.74
C GLU A 167 -19.40 -9.13 10.38
N SER A 168 -20.07 -7.98 10.24
CA SER A 168 -20.65 -7.58 8.96
C SER A 168 -19.60 -7.31 7.89
N MET A 169 -18.43 -6.75 8.25
CA MET A 169 -17.32 -6.54 7.33
C MET A 169 -16.66 -7.86 6.95
N LEU A 170 -16.44 -8.76 7.91
CA LEU A 170 -15.93 -10.12 7.65
C LEU A 170 -16.85 -10.89 6.70
N ALA A 171 -18.17 -10.85 6.94
CA ALA A 171 -19.15 -11.54 6.10
C ALA A 171 -19.24 -10.95 4.68
N SER A 172 -18.94 -9.66 4.52
CA SER A 172 -18.90 -8.97 3.23
C SER A 172 -17.56 -9.12 2.50
N GLU A 173 -16.63 -9.92 3.02
CA GLU A 173 -15.28 -10.12 2.46
C GLU A 173 -14.47 -8.82 2.28
N VAL A 174 -14.78 -7.79 3.07
CA VAL A 174 -14.01 -6.53 3.11
C VAL A 174 -13.09 -6.51 4.32
N ASN A 175 -12.09 -5.62 4.29
CA ASN A 175 -11.13 -5.54 5.38
C ASN A 175 -11.82 -5.19 6.71
N PRO A 176 -11.81 -6.09 7.71
CA PRO A 176 -12.55 -5.88 8.95
C PRO A 176 -12.00 -4.74 9.81
N MET A 177 -10.76 -4.30 9.55
CA MET A 177 -10.20 -3.09 10.16
C MET A 177 -11.03 -1.84 9.89
N LEU A 178 -11.84 -1.85 8.84
CA LEU A 178 -12.77 -0.78 8.52
C LEU A 178 -13.77 -0.51 9.65
N ALA A 179 -14.13 -1.55 10.41
CA ALA A 179 -14.98 -1.39 11.58
C ALA A 179 -14.31 -0.54 12.67
N ILE A 180 -12.99 -0.64 12.83
CA ILE A 180 -12.23 0.14 13.81
C ILE A 180 -12.15 1.60 13.33
N GLU A 181 -11.77 1.83 12.07
CA GLU A 181 -11.71 3.17 11.46
C GLU A 181 -13.05 3.91 11.58
N LEU A 182 -14.16 3.24 11.23
CA LEU A 182 -15.50 3.81 11.36
C LEU A 182 -15.87 4.09 12.81
N SER A 183 -15.51 3.20 13.74
CA SER A 183 -15.75 3.42 15.16
C SER A 183 -15.03 4.64 15.69
N GLU A 184 -13.80 4.91 15.23
CA GLU A 184 -13.04 6.09 15.61
C GLU A 184 -13.64 7.38 15.04
N ILE A 185 -14.09 7.36 13.79
CA ILE A 185 -14.72 8.52 13.12
C ILE A 185 -15.97 8.95 13.87
N PHE A 186 -16.81 7.99 14.27
CA PHE A 186 -18.11 8.25 14.88
C PHE A 186 -18.11 8.13 16.41
N ALA A 187 -16.94 8.01 17.06
CA ALA A 187 -16.82 7.73 18.50
C ALA A 187 -17.53 8.73 19.43
N TRP A 188 -17.79 9.95 18.96
CA TRP A 188 -18.48 11.03 19.68
C TRP A 188 -19.98 11.14 19.35
N SER A 189 -20.44 10.46 18.32
CA SER A 189 -21.81 10.55 17.81
C SER A 189 -22.59 9.27 18.06
N ILE A 190 -21.93 8.13 17.91
CA ILE A 190 -22.52 6.79 18.01
C ILE A 190 -21.82 6.02 19.14
N ASP A 191 -22.61 5.32 19.95
CA ASP A 191 -22.09 4.31 20.86
C ASP A 191 -22.14 2.95 20.16
N PHE A 192 -20.99 2.49 19.66
CA PHE A 192 -20.90 1.22 18.93
C PHE A 192 -21.13 -0.01 19.80
N PHE A 193 -21.06 0.10 21.14
CA PHE A 193 -21.48 -0.98 22.03
C PHE A 193 -23.00 -1.18 22.00
N GLY A 194 -23.76 -0.14 21.67
CA GLY A 194 -25.22 -0.14 21.57
C GLY A 194 -25.75 -0.31 20.14
N ILE A 195 -24.91 -0.73 19.18
CA ILE A 195 -25.35 -0.95 17.80
C ILE A 195 -26.38 -2.08 17.75
N GLN A 196 -27.42 -1.91 16.93
CA GLN A 196 -28.57 -2.82 16.90
C GLN A 196 -28.61 -3.62 15.61
N GLN A 197 -29.25 -4.78 15.68
CA GLN A 197 -29.62 -5.53 14.50
C GLN A 197 -30.50 -4.66 13.59
N GLY A 198 -30.11 -4.53 12.32
CA GLY A 198 -30.81 -3.70 11.33
C GLY A 198 -30.19 -2.32 11.09
N ASP A 199 -29.23 -1.89 11.91
CA ASP A 199 -28.41 -0.71 11.62
C ASP A 199 -27.65 -0.93 10.30
N GLN A 200 -27.40 0.13 9.55
CA GLN A 200 -26.78 0.04 8.22
C GLN A 200 -25.54 0.90 8.13
N TYR A 201 -24.64 0.54 7.22
CA TYR A 201 -23.48 1.35 6.90
C TYR A 201 -23.23 1.40 5.39
N LYS A 202 -22.60 2.49 4.96
CA LYS A 202 -22.00 2.67 3.64
C LYS A 202 -20.71 3.43 3.80
N VAL A 203 -19.66 3.01 3.10
CA VAL A 203 -18.35 3.65 3.20
C VAL A 203 -17.61 3.53 1.87
N VAL A 204 -16.98 4.64 1.50
CA VAL A 204 -16.06 4.74 0.38
C VAL A 204 -14.68 4.99 0.97
N TYR A 205 -13.68 4.21 0.57
CA TYR A 205 -12.35 4.29 1.15
C TYR A 205 -11.26 3.90 0.16
N GLU A 206 -10.05 4.36 0.40
CA GLU A 206 -8.84 3.95 -0.28
C GLU A 206 -8.15 2.88 0.56
N GLU A 207 -7.76 1.79 -0.09
CA GLU A 207 -7.02 0.69 0.52
C GLU A 207 -5.81 0.35 -0.34
N SER A 208 -4.66 0.15 0.31
CA SER A 208 -3.41 -0.17 -0.37
C SER A 208 -3.29 -1.67 -0.55
N TYR A 209 -2.86 -2.09 -1.73
CA TYR A 209 -2.63 -3.48 -2.09
C TYR A 209 -1.21 -3.65 -2.63
N VAL A 210 -0.63 -4.80 -2.35
CA VAL A 210 0.51 -5.33 -3.11
C VAL A 210 0.08 -6.66 -3.68
N ASP A 211 0.20 -6.79 -5.00
CA ASP A 211 -0.39 -7.90 -5.75
C ASP A 211 -1.92 -8.00 -5.50
N SER A 212 -2.33 -9.03 -4.76
CA SER A 212 -3.72 -9.26 -4.32
C SER A 212 -3.89 -9.15 -2.80
N VAL A 213 -2.85 -8.78 -2.06
CA VAL A 213 -2.85 -8.73 -0.60
C VAL A 213 -3.05 -7.28 -0.14
N SER A 214 -4.04 -7.06 0.73
CA SER A 214 -4.23 -5.75 1.36
C SER A 214 -3.10 -5.45 2.34
N LEU A 215 -2.51 -4.27 2.21
CA LEU A 215 -1.58 -3.68 3.18
C LEU A 215 -2.31 -2.87 4.26
N GLY A 216 -3.62 -2.61 4.09
CA GLY A 216 -4.44 -1.88 5.03
C GLY A 216 -5.14 -0.66 4.44
N ILE A 217 -6.09 -0.15 5.21
CA ILE A 217 -6.90 1.01 4.84
C ILE A 217 -6.04 2.26 4.92
N GLN A 218 -5.95 2.97 3.81
CA GLN A 218 -5.15 4.18 3.71
C GLN A 218 -5.97 5.40 4.13
N LYS A 219 -7.23 5.46 3.71
CA LYS A 219 -8.05 6.66 3.86
C LYS A 219 -9.54 6.40 3.67
N ILE A 220 -10.37 6.83 4.62
CA ILE A 220 -11.82 6.88 4.42
C ILE A 220 -12.19 8.13 3.60
N ILE A 221 -12.85 7.97 2.46
CA ILE A 221 -13.28 9.07 1.57
C ILE A 221 -14.63 9.64 2.02
N GLY A 222 -15.49 8.79 2.56
CA GLY A 222 -16.75 9.18 3.16
C GLY A 222 -17.43 7.98 3.80
N ALA A 223 -18.18 8.22 4.87
CA ALA A 223 -18.91 7.19 5.58
C ALA A 223 -20.32 7.66 5.92
N TRP A 224 -21.23 6.70 6.01
CA TRP A 224 -22.59 6.87 6.45
C TRP A 224 -23.00 5.68 7.31
N ILE A 225 -23.67 5.96 8.43
CA ILE A 225 -24.24 4.95 9.32
C ILE A 225 -25.69 5.34 9.63
N PHE A 226 -26.61 4.40 9.45
CA PHE A 226 -27.97 4.51 9.96
C PHE A 226 -28.07 3.79 11.29
N HIS A 227 -28.38 4.55 12.34
CA HIS A 227 -28.47 4.03 13.70
C HIS A 227 -29.59 4.74 14.46
N ASN A 228 -30.44 4.00 15.16
CA ASN A 228 -31.56 4.54 15.94
C ASN A 228 -32.44 5.52 15.12
N GLN A 229 -32.82 5.13 13.90
CA GLN A 229 -33.64 5.93 12.98
C GLN A 229 -33.03 7.28 12.57
N THR A 230 -31.72 7.45 12.75
CA THR A 230 -30.98 8.67 12.40
C THR A 230 -29.84 8.35 11.46
N ASP A 231 -29.65 9.21 10.47
CA ASP A 231 -28.49 9.17 9.58
C ASP A 231 -27.29 9.89 10.22
N PHE A 232 -26.13 9.26 10.17
CA PHE A 232 -24.86 9.83 10.60
C PHE A 232 -23.89 9.86 9.43
N TRP A 233 -23.47 11.05 9.02
CA TRP A 233 -22.50 11.23 7.94
C TRP A 233 -21.12 11.56 8.49
N GLY A 234 -20.10 11.02 7.83
CA GLY A 234 -18.70 11.29 8.11
C GLY A 234 -17.99 11.69 6.83
N ILE A 235 -17.85 13.00 6.63
CA ILE A 235 -17.23 13.60 5.45
C ILE A 235 -15.86 14.16 5.86
N PRO A 236 -14.75 13.67 5.28
CA PRO A 236 -13.42 14.16 5.63
C PRO A 236 -13.18 15.55 5.04
N PHE A 237 -12.64 16.45 5.86
CA PHE A 237 -12.18 17.76 5.44
C PHE A 237 -10.84 18.07 6.10
N VAL A 238 -9.95 18.73 5.34
CA VAL A 238 -8.62 19.13 5.82
C VAL A 238 -8.67 20.61 6.13
N GLN A 239 -8.48 20.95 7.40
CA GLN A 239 -8.39 22.33 7.87
C GLN A 239 -7.06 22.50 8.60
N ASP A 240 -6.29 23.53 8.24
CA ASP A 240 -4.99 23.84 8.86
C ASP A 240 -4.02 22.64 8.87
N GLY A 241 -4.00 21.87 7.78
CA GLY A 241 -3.20 20.65 7.63
C GLY A 241 -3.69 19.45 8.45
N THR A 242 -4.75 19.61 9.25
CA THR A 242 -5.34 18.55 10.05
C THR A 242 -6.58 17.99 9.37
N ARG A 243 -6.59 16.69 9.11
CA ARG A 243 -7.75 15.99 8.58
C ARG A 243 -8.72 15.61 9.69
N SER A 244 -9.96 16.08 9.59
CA SER A 244 -11.05 15.75 10.51
C SER A 244 -12.30 15.33 9.73
N PHE A 245 -13.30 14.81 10.43
CA PHE A 245 -14.58 14.41 9.84
C PHE A 245 -15.70 15.32 10.34
N PHE A 246 -16.61 15.62 9.42
CA PHE A 246 -17.73 16.52 9.62
C PHE A 246 -19.03 15.85 9.19
N ASP A 247 -20.13 16.30 9.76
CA ASP A 247 -21.47 15.91 9.32
C ASP A 247 -21.87 16.65 8.03
N GLU A 248 -23.06 16.35 7.53
CA GLU A 248 -23.62 16.91 6.30
C GLU A 248 -23.96 18.41 6.39
N GLN A 249 -24.04 18.98 7.60
CA GLN A 249 -24.16 20.42 7.82
C GLN A 249 -22.81 21.12 8.05
N GLY A 250 -21.70 20.37 8.03
CA GLY A 250 -20.35 20.89 8.23
C GLY A 250 -19.97 21.07 9.71
N ASN A 251 -20.68 20.47 10.66
CA ASN A 251 -20.25 20.45 12.05
C ASN A 251 -19.23 19.34 12.26
N SER A 252 -18.23 19.61 13.11
CA SER A 252 -17.22 18.62 13.47
C SER A 252 -17.85 17.42 14.18
N LEU A 253 -17.50 16.20 13.74
CA LEU A 253 -17.88 14.98 14.47
C LEU A 253 -17.14 14.86 15.81
N ARG A 254 -15.98 15.51 15.97
CA ARG A 254 -15.28 15.53 17.26
C ARG A 254 -15.98 16.47 18.23
N LYS A 255 -16.36 15.94 19.39
CA LYS A 255 -17.03 16.68 20.49
C LYS A 255 -16.19 16.62 21.78
N ALA A 256 -16.60 17.35 22.81
CA ALA A 256 -15.87 17.42 24.09
C ALA A 256 -15.79 16.08 24.84
N PHE A 257 -16.80 15.21 24.68
CA PHE A 257 -16.86 13.91 25.35
C PHE A 257 -17.21 12.82 24.33
N LEU A 258 -16.52 11.68 24.42
CA LEU A 258 -16.83 10.49 23.64
C LEU A 258 -18.19 9.93 24.04
N LYS A 259 -18.92 9.37 23.07
CA LYS A 259 -20.17 8.63 23.32
C LYS A 259 -19.88 7.22 23.83
N ALA A 260 -18.79 6.61 23.36
CA ALA A 260 -18.29 5.33 23.84
C ALA A 260 -17.03 5.55 24.71
N PRO A 261 -16.88 4.85 25.85
CA PRO A 261 -15.90 5.20 26.88
C PRO A 261 -14.42 4.96 26.52
N LEU A 262 -14.09 4.27 25.42
CA LEU A 262 -12.71 3.81 25.13
C LEU A 262 -12.40 3.81 23.63
N ARG A 263 -11.19 4.25 23.24
CA ARG A 263 -10.58 3.88 21.95
C ARG A 263 -10.04 2.45 22.08
N PHE A 264 -10.49 1.54 21.23
CA PHE A 264 -10.05 0.15 21.27
C PHE A 264 -9.10 -0.19 20.12
N SER A 265 -8.19 -1.14 20.36
CA SER A 265 -7.17 -1.58 19.39
C SER A 265 -7.58 -2.84 18.63
N ARG A 266 -8.41 -3.70 19.23
CA ARG A 266 -8.97 -4.90 18.58
C ARG A 266 -10.16 -5.45 19.34
N ILE A 267 -10.99 -6.26 18.68
CA ILE A 267 -12.01 -7.06 19.36
C ILE A 267 -11.35 -8.26 20.00
N SER A 268 -11.45 -8.40 21.33
CA SER A 268 -10.93 -9.55 22.07
C SER A 268 -11.90 -10.71 22.07
N SER A 269 -13.21 -10.44 21.94
CA SER A 269 -14.23 -11.47 21.90
C SER A 269 -15.52 -10.99 21.20
N GLY A 270 -16.02 -11.77 20.23
CA GLY A 270 -17.21 -11.42 19.46
C GLY A 270 -18.53 -11.85 20.12
N PHE A 271 -19.64 -11.45 19.51
CA PHE A 271 -20.98 -11.89 19.90
C PHE A 271 -21.17 -13.38 19.58
N SER A 272 -21.68 -14.16 20.53
CA SER A 272 -22.01 -15.57 20.32
C SER A 272 -23.10 -16.02 21.28
N SER A 273 -24.19 -16.59 20.76
CA SER A 273 -25.24 -17.21 21.59
C SER A 273 -24.78 -18.48 22.33
N SER A 274 -23.61 -19.02 21.98
CA SER A 274 -23.11 -20.28 22.53
C SER A 274 -21.57 -20.38 22.48
N ARG A 275 -20.87 -19.49 23.20
CA ARG A 275 -19.41 -19.49 23.31
C ARG A 275 -18.91 -20.60 24.24
N MET A 276 -17.92 -21.39 23.79
CA MET A 276 -17.24 -22.38 24.64
C MET A 276 -16.24 -21.67 25.57
N HIS A 277 -16.42 -21.79 26.88
CA HIS A 277 -15.43 -21.30 27.84
C HIS A 277 -14.20 -22.23 27.84
N PRO A 278 -12.98 -21.76 27.53
CA PRO A 278 -11.83 -22.62 27.27
C PRO A 278 -11.37 -23.43 28.49
N VAL A 279 -11.50 -22.84 29.69
CA VAL A 279 -11.18 -23.48 30.98
C VAL A 279 -12.33 -24.35 31.49
N LEU A 280 -13.52 -23.76 31.68
CA LEU A 280 -14.68 -24.43 32.28
C LEU A 280 -15.36 -25.47 31.36
N LYS A 281 -15.02 -25.51 30.06
CA LYS A 281 -15.61 -26.41 29.04
C LYS A 281 -17.14 -26.41 28.96
N ILE A 282 -17.78 -25.32 29.38
CA ILE A 282 -19.23 -25.09 29.26
C ILE A 282 -19.53 -24.06 28.19
N ARG A 283 -20.70 -24.17 27.55
CA ARG A 283 -21.21 -23.16 26.62
C ARG A 283 -21.93 -22.06 27.40
N ARG A 284 -21.54 -20.81 27.15
CA ARG A 284 -22.17 -19.63 27.73
C ARG A 284 -22.45 -18.61 26.61
N PRO A 285 -23.61 -17.97 26.58
CA PRO A 285 -23.84 -16.86 25.69
C PRO A 285 -22.89 -15.70 26.03
N HIS A 286 -22.38 -15.05 25.00
CA HIS A 286 -21.68 -13.77 25.03
C HIS A 286 -22.47 -12.82 24.14
N HIS A 287 -23.38 -12.06 24.74
CA HIS A 287 -24.27 -11.15 24.00
C HIS A 287 -23.67 -9.74 23.80
N GLY A 288 -22.35 -9.62 23.91
CA GLY A 288 -21.62 -8.38 23.67
C GLY A 288 -20.47 -8.62 22.72
N VAL A 289 -19.84 -7.54 22.29
CA VAL A 289 -18.54 -7.55 21.64
C VAL A 289 -17.56 -6.91 22.61
N ASP A 290 -16.53 -7.65 23.00
CA ASP A 290 -15.48 -7.16 23.88
C ASP A 290 -14.41 -6.48 23.04
N TYR A 291 -14.15 -5.23 23.35
CA TYR A 291 -13.14 -4.42 22.70
C TYR A 291 -11.94 -4.27 23.63
N ALA A 292 -10.77 -4.77 23.22
CA ALA A 292 -9.53 -4.54 23.93
C ALA A 292 -9.03 -3.12 23.66
N ALA A 293 -8.80 -2.35 24.71
CA ALA A 293 -8.16 -1.04 24.65
C ALA A 293 -6.76 -1.12 25.26
N ALA A 294 -5.81 -0.33 24.74
CA ALA A 294 -4.57 -0.06 25.45
C ALA A 294 -4.89 0.93 26.58
N ALA A 295 -4.35 0.68 27.78
CA ALA A 295 -4.48 1.56 28.94
C ALA A 295 -3.67 2.86 28.76
#